data_AF-A0A1F9SD00-F1
#
_entry.id   AF-A0A1F9SD00-F1
#
_cell.length_a   1.000
_cell.length_b   1.000
_cell.length_c   1.000
_cell.angle_alpha   90.00
_cell.angle_beta   90.00
_cell.angle_gamma   90.00
#
_symmetry.space_group_name_H-M   'P 1'
#
loop_
_entity.id
_entity.type
_entity.pdbx_description
1 polymer ?
#
loop_
_entity_poly.entity_id
_entity_poly.type
_entity_poly.pdbx_seq_one_letter_code
_entity_poly.pdbx_strand_id
1 'polypeptide(L)'
;MKNKHMQLVFAGLFMFAAAVPAFAQEASVDEKKLDKVEADLNKNAAEPEGQAVVTEKIKGDFKVDDVRISGLQAQGLSYGGITAALSLAQGLPGGITDENVQKVVALRQGPPVMGWGKVARDLGLKLGPAISKAKKTGDAAGKKVKAEKMKKEKKEKAEKMRNEKKERAGKADRPAKGGKGGGGKK
;
A
#
# COMPACT_ATOMS: atom_id res chain seq x y z
N MET A 1 12.01 39.38 -58.66
CA MET A 1 12.12 38.49 -57.48
C MET A 1 12.21 39.34 -56.22
N LYS A 2 11.50 38.92 -55.15
CA LYS A 2 11.63 39.30 -53.72
C LYS A 2 10.91 40.56 -53.20
N ASN A 3 9.58 40.39 -53.09
CA ASN A 3 8.70 40.49 -51.91
C ASN A 3 8.70 41.71 -50.96
N LYS A 4 7.46 42.19 -50.78
CA LYS A 4 6.90 43.03 -49.70
C LYS A 4 6.97 42.35 -48.31
N HIS A 5 6.77 43.20 -47.30
CA HIS A 5 6.23 42.96 -45.95
C HIS A 5 7.22 42.98 -44.78
N MET A 6 7.06 43.96 -43.89
CA MET A 6 6.82 43.67 -42.48
C MET A 6 6.20 44.90 -41.79
N GLN A 7 4.86 44.97 -41.81
CA GLN A 7 4.11 45.80 -40.87
C GLN A 7 4.08 45.09 -39.52
N LEU A 8 4.71 45.75 -38.54
CA LEU A 8 4.14 46.14 -37.25
C LEU A 8 2.83 45.45 -36.78
N VAL A 9 2.85 45.14 -35.48
CA VAL A 9 1.75 44.82 -34.56
C VAL A 9 1.34 43.35 -34.50
N PHE A 10 1.67 42.69 -33.39
CA PHE A 10 0.70 42.09 -32.45
C PHE A 10 1.48 41.49 -31.26
N ALA A 11 1.93 42.37 -30.36
CA ALA A 11 2.28 42.01 -28.99
C ALA A 11 0.97 41.78 -28.21
N GLY A 12 0.32 40.65 -28.48
CA GLY A 12 -0.84 40.18 -27.73
C GLY A 12 -0.39 39.12 -26.73
N LEU A 13 0.14 39.56 -25.59
CA LEU A 13 0.40 38.70 -24.44
C LEU A 13 -0.95 38.17 -23.92
N PHE A 14 -1.33 36.98 -24.39
CA PHE A 14 -2.47 36.24 -23.84
C PHE A 14 -2.08 35.67 -22.46
N MET A 15 -2.16 36.52 -21.44
CA MET A 15 -2.16 36.11 -20.03
C MET A 15 -3.55 35.58 -19.70
N PHE A 16 -3.87 34.37 -20.16
CA PHE A 16 -4.94 33.58 -19.53
C PHE A 16 -4.43 33.12 -18.17
N ALA A 17 -4.62 33.96 -17.16
CA ALA A 17 -4.62 33.50 -15.78
C ALA A 17 -5.78 32.51 -15.66
N ALA A 18 -5.46 31.22 -15.82
CA ALA A 18 -6.39 30.14 -15.56
C ALA A 18 -6.75 30.19 -14.07
N ALA A 19 -7.83 30.89 -13.74
CA ALA A 19 -8.53 30.74 -12.48
C ALA A 19 -9.12 29.33 -12.47
N VAL A 20 -8.26 28.35 -12.18
CA VAL A 20 -8.70 26.97 -11.96
C VAL A 20 -9.62 27.03 -10.75
N PRO A 21 -10.92 26.68 -10.88
CA PRO A 21 -11.82 26.71 -9.75
C PRO A 21 -11.24 25.84 -8.64
N ALA A 22 -11.21 26.34 -7.40
CA ALA A 22 -10.58 25.69 -6.25
C ALA A 22 -11.00 24.21 -6.08
N PHE A 23 -12.22 23.86 -6.51
CA PHE A 23 -12.74 22.49 -6.55
C PHE A 23 -11.93 21.52 -7.45
N ALA A 24 -11.40 21.98 -8.59
CA ALA A 24 -10.59 21.15 -9.46
C ALA A 24 -9.21 20.87 -8.83
N GLN A 25 -8.65 21.85 -8.12
CA GLN A 25 -7.40 21.67 -7.39
C GLN A 25 -7.58 20.73 -6.18
N GLU A 26 -8.68 20.87 -5.43
CA GLU A 26 -9.00 20.00 -4.29
C GLU A 26 -9.22 18.53 -4.73
N ALA A 27 -9.93 18.32 -5.83
CA ALA A 27 -10.13 16.98 -6.38
C ALA A 27 -8.80 16.33 -6.82
N SER A 28 -7.86 17.11 -7.36
CA SER A 28 -6.53 16.61 -7.73
C SER A 28 -5.67 16.23 -6.51
N VAL A 29 -5.85 16.93 -5.39
CA VAL A 29 -5.16 16.65 -4.12
C VAL A 29 -5.72 15.39 -3.49
N ASP A 30 -7.04 15.24 -3.51
CA ASP A 30 -7.73 14.09 -2.95
C ASP A 30 -7.46 12.81 -3.76
N GLU A 31 -7.38 12.89 -5.09
CA GLU A 31 -6.91 11.78 -5.93
C GLU A 31 -5.51 11.32 -5.51
N LYS A 32 -4.56 12.25 -5.38
CA LYS A 32 -3.18 11.93 -4.95
C LYS A 32 -3.13 11.31 -3.56
N LYS A 33 -3.99 11.73 -2.63
CA LYS A 33 -4.06 11.12 -1.29
C LYS A 33 -4.50 9.66 -1.38
N LEU A 34 -5.51 9.36 -2.19
CA LEU A 34 -5.99 7.99 -2.31
C LEU A 34 -4.96 7.11 -3.03
N ASP A 35 -4.36 7.59 -4.12
CA ASP A 35 -3.29 6.89 -4.83
C ASP A 35 -2.09 6.59 -3.91
N LYS A 36 -1.75 7.52 -3.02
CA LYS A 36 -0.71 7.29 -2.00
C LYS A 36 -1.10 6.18 -1.02
N VAL A 37 -2.34 6.19 -0.53
CA VAL A 37 -2.84 5.12 0.34
C VAL A 37 -2.78 3.77 -0.37
N GLU A 38 -3.10 3.72 -1.67
CA GLU A 38 -2.98 2.50 -2.46
C GLU A 38 -1.54 2.01 -2.53
N ALA A 39 -0.62 2.89 -2.89
CA ALA A 39 0.79 2.57 -3.00
C ALA A 39 1.36 2.07 -1.65
N ASP A 40 0.99 2.71 -0.54
CA ASP A 40 1.47 2.32 0.79
C ASP A 40 0.90 0.96 1.22
N LEU A 41 -0.38 0.68 0.97
CA LEU A 41 -0.97 -0.63 1.22
C LEU A 41 -0.33 -1.73 0.37
N ASN A 42 -0.10 -1.46 -0.90
CA ASN A 42 0.55 -2.40 -1.81
C ASN A 42 1.98 -2.72 -1.37
N LYS A 43 2.74 -1.70 -0.94
CA LYS A 43 4.08 -1.90 -0.35
C LYS A 43 4.03 -2.73 0.92
N ASN A 44 3.08 -2.46 1.80
CA ASN A 44 2.92 -3.24 3.04
C ASN A 44 2.50 -4.68 2.76
N ALA A 45 1.80 -4.95 1.67
CA ALA A 45 1.36 -6.28 1.25
C ALA A 45 2.35 -6.99 0.29
N ALA A 46 3.54 -6.42 0.04
CA ALA A 46 4.50 -6.97 -0.92
C ALA A 46 5.15 -8.29 -0.44
N GLU A 47 5.16 -8.53 0.87
CA GLU A 47 5.62 -9.78 1.49
C GLU A 47 4.44 -10.60 2.02
N PRO A 48 4.53 -11.94 2.05
CA PRO A 48 3.43 -12.81 2.51
C PRO A 48 2.90 -12.49 3.91
N GLU A 49 3.79 -12.15 4.85
CA GLU A 49 3.39 -11.76 6.20
C GLU A 49 2.65 -10.42 6.21
N GLY A 50 3.10 -9.49 5.38
CA GLY A 50 2.45 -8.21 5.18
C GLY A 50 1.08 -8.34 4.51
N GLN A 51 0.98 -9.25 3.54
CA GLN A 51 -0.23 -9.61 2.84
C GLN A 51 -1.32 -10.08 3.82
N ALA A 52 -0.99 -11.05 4.67
CA ALA A 52 -1.94 -11.58 5.66
C ALA A 52 -2.47 -10.48 6.60
N VAL A 53 -1.58 -9.61 7.09
CA VAL A 53 -1.96 -8.49 7.98
C VAL A 53 -2.86 -7.48 7.27
N VAL A 54 -2.56 -7.16 6.01
CA VAL A 54 -3.36 -6.22 5.21
C VAL A 54 -4.73 -6.82 4.90
N THR A 55 -4.80 -8.09 4.47
CA THR A 55 -6.07 -8.81 4.23
C THR A 55 -6.94 -8.83 5.47
N GLU A 56 -6.42 -9.26 6.62
CA GLU A 56 -7.15 -9.28 7.89
C GLU A 56 -7.65 -7.89 8.28
N LYS A 57 -6.86 -6.86 8.00
CA LYS A 57 -7.27 -5.48 8.30
C LYS A 57 -8.40 -5.00 7.39
N ILE A 58 -8.34 -5.30 6.10
CA ILE A 58 -9.40 -4.97 5.14
C ILE A 58 -10.70 -5.70 5.54
N LYS A 59 -10.64 -6.99 5.85
CA LYS A 59 -11.79 -7.77 6.33
C LYS A 59 -12.46 -7.12 7.54
N GLY A 60 -11.66 -6.79 8.56
CA GLY A 60 -12.17 -6.18 9.78
C GLY A 60 -12.78 -4.80 9.57
N ASP A 61 -12.16 -3.95 8.75
CA ASP A 61 -12.59 -2.55 8.58
C ASP A 61 -13.80 -2.38 7.66
N PHE A 62 -13.96 -3.29 6.69
CA PHE A 62 -15.05 -3.28 5.71
C PHE A 62 -16.09 -4.39 5.92
N LYS A 63 -15.88 -5.28 6.90
CA LYS A 63 -16.76 -6.43 7.20
C LYS A 63 -16.96 -7.34 5.97
N VAL A 64 -15.89 -7.56 5.20
CA VAL A 64 -15.88 -8.46 4.04
C VAL A 64 -15.15 -9.76 4.36
N ASP A 65 -15.44 -10.81 3.59
CA ASP A 65 -14.78 -12.12 3.68
C ASP A 65 -13.55 -12.21 2.76
N ASP A 66 -12.78 -13.30 2.92
CA ASP A 66 -11.60 -13.58 2.08
C ASP A 66 -11.99 -13.77 0.62
N VAL A 67 -13.14 -14.40 0.36
CA VAL A 67 -13.63 -14.71 -1.00
C VAL A 67 -13.76 -13.44 -1.82
N ARG A 68 -14.32 -12.37 -1.24
CA ARG A 68 -14.47 -11.09 -1.93
C ARG A 68 -13.14 -10.40 -2.19
N ILE A 69 -12.21 -10.45 -1.24
CA ILE A 69 -10.87 -9.87 -1.44
C ILE A 69 -10.13 -10.62 -2.54
N SER A 70 -10.12 -11.96 -2.50
CA SER A 70 -9.51 -12.79 -3.54
C SER A 70 -10.19 -12.62 -4.90
N GLY A 71 -11.52 -12.47 -4.93
CA GLY A 71 -12.27 -12.17 -6.15
C GLY A 71 -11.83 -10.85 -6.79
N LEU A 72 -11.69 -9.79 -5.99
CA LEU A 72 -11.21 -8.50 -6.49
C LEU A 72 -9.74 -8.54 -6.93
N GLN A 73 -8.91 -9.36 -6.28
CA GLN A 73 -7.54 -9.61 -6.74
C GLN A 73 -7.51 -10.35 -8.08
N ALA A 74 -8.39 -11.33 -8.27
CA ALA A 74 -8.53 -12.03 -9.54
C ALA A 74 -9.01 -11.09 -10.66
N GLN A 75 -9.75 -10.04 -10.31
CA GLN A 75 -10.09 -8.92 -11.21
C GLN A 75 -8.92 -7.95 -11.43
N GLY A 76 -7.73 -8.21 -10.88
CA GLY A 76 -6.53 -7.39 -11.07
C GLY A 76 -6.43 -6.19 -10.14
N LEU A 77 -7.26 -6.09 -9.10
CA LEU A 77 -7.11 -5.03 -8.10
C LEU A 77 -6.03 -5.39 -7.08
N SER A 78 -5.14 -4.43 -6.85
CA SER A 78 -4.19 -4.48 -5.75
C SER A 78 -4.87 -4.26 -4.39
N TYR A 79 -4.22 -4.57 -3.27
CA TYR A 79 -4.77 -4.35 -1.92
C TYR A 79 -5.20 -2.90 -1.67
N GLY A 80 -4.42 -1.96 -2.21
CA GLY A 80 -4.76 -0.54 -2.25
C GLY A 80 -6.04 -0.28 -3.02
N GLY A 81 -6.13 -0.81 -4.25
CA GLY A 81 -7.30 -0.70 -5.11
C GLY A 81 -8.56 -1.30 -4.49
N ILE A 82 -8.44 -2.46 -3.84
CA ILE A 82 -9.53 -3.11 -3.12
C ILE A 82 -10.01 -2.21 -1.99
N THR A 83 -9.09 -1.65 -1.22
CA THR A 83 -9.43 -0.74 -0.10
C THR A 83 -10.14 0.52 -0.60
N ALA A 84 -9.68 1.11 -1.69
CA ALA A 84 -10.32 2.27 -2.31
C ALA A 84 -11.72 1.92 -2.85
N ALA A 85 -11.85 0.80 -3.57
CA ALA A 85 -13.11 0.34 -4.11
C ALA A 85 -14.16 0.06 -3.01
N LEU A 86 -13.77 -0.64 -1.95
CA LEU A 86 -14.64 -0.93 -0.79
C LEU A 86 -15.00 0.36 -0.03
N SER A 87 -14.08 1.32 0.07
CA SER A 87 -14.35 2.61 0.71
C SER A 87 -15.37 3.46 -0.05
N LEU A 88 -15.33 3.43 -1.39
CA LEU A 88 -16.32 4.11 -2.23
C LEU A 88 -17.66 3.37 -2.21
N ALA A 89 -17.64 2.04 -2.32
CA ALA A 89 -18.86 1.23 -2.25
C ALA A 89 -19.60 1.42 -0.92
N GLN A 90 -18.87 1.58 0.20
CA GLN A 90 -19.47 1.88 1.50
C GLN A 90 -20.27 3.20 1.51
N GLY A 91 -19.92 4.17 0.66
CA GLY A 91 -20.64 5.44 0.53
C GLY A 91 -21.89 5.36 -0.33
N LEU A 92 -22.10 4.27 -1.07
CA LEU A 92 -23.29 4.08 -1.90
C LEU A 92 -24.51 3.64 -1.07
N PRO A 93 -25.74 3.91 -1.55
CA PRO A 93 -26.94 3.35 -0.94
C PRO A 93 -26.86 1.82 -0.86
N GLY A 94 -27.17 1.25 0.32
CA GLY A 94 -27.01 -0.18 0.59
C GLY A 94 -25.59 -0.60 1.02
N GLY A 95 -24.60 0.30 0.92
CA GLY A 95 -23.23 0.07 1.37
C GLY A 95 -22.48 -0.94 0.49
N ILE A 96 -21.67 -1.78 1.13
CA ILE A 96 -20.78 -2.73 0.44
C ILE A 96 -21.59 -3.95 0.00
N THR A 97 -22.28 -3.82 -1.13
CA THR A 97 -22.91 -4.94 -1.84
C THR A 97 -22.08 -5.32 -3.07
N ASP A 98 -22.29 -6.53 -3.60
CA ASP A 98 -21.57 -6.98 -4.79
C ASP A 98 -21.86 -6.07 -5.99
N GLU A 99 -23.09 -5.60 -6.16
CA GLU A 99 -23.45 -4.66 -7.22
C GLU A 99 -22.71 -3.33 -7.08
N ASN A 100 -22.63 -2.80 -5.87
CA ASN A 100 -21.98 -1.51 -5.60
C ASN A 100 -20.46 -1.62 -5.80
N VAL A 101 -19.84 -2.72 -5.36
CA VAL A 101 -18.42 -2.97 -5.58
C VAL A 101 -18.14 -3.15 -7.08
N GLN A 102 -18.95 -3.93 -7.80
CA GLN A 102 -18.77 -4.13 -9.24
C GLN A 102 -18.97 -2.83 -10.04
N LYS A 103 -19.92 -1.95 -9.65
CA LYS A 103 -20.07 -0.62 -10.26
C LYS A 103 -18.79 0.21 -10.09
N VAL A 104 -18.22 0.25 -8.89
CA VAL A 104 -16.98 0.99 -8.62
C VAL A 104 -15.81 0.42 -9.43
N VAL A 105 -15.67 -0.91 -9.45
CA VAL A 105 -14.61 -1.62 -10.20
C VAL A 105 -14.75 -1.37 -11.71
N ALA A 106 -15.96 -1.48 -12.25
CA ALA A 106 -16.24 -1.25 -13.66
C ALA A 106 -15.91 0.19 -14.08
N LEU A 107 -16.19 1.19 -13.23
CA LEU A 107 -15.79 2.57 -13.50
C LEU A 107 -14.28 2.79 -13.42
N ARG A 108 -13.59 2.09 -12.51
CA ARG A 108 -12.12 2.17 -12.39
C ARG A 108 -11.40 1.51 -13.56
N GLN A 109 -11.87 0.35 -14.02
CA GLN A 109 -11.21 -0.47 -15.03
C GLN A 109 -11.76 -0.32 -16.44
N GLY A 110 -12.98 0.22 -16.60
CA GLY A 110 -13.59 0.44 -17.89
C GLY A 110 -12.86 1.50 -18.71
N PRO A 111 -12.87 1.42 -20.05
CA PRO A 111 -12.31 2.46 -20.90
C PRO A 111 -13.23 3.70 -20.94
N PRO A 112 -12.70 4.92 -20.70
CA PRO A 112 -11.33 5.26 -20.30
C PRO A 112 -11.09 4.98 -18.80
N VAL A 113 -9.90 4.48 -18.45
CA VAL A 113 -9.52 4.20 -17.05
C VAL A 113 -9.66 5.47 -16.21
N MET A 114 -10.54 5.44 -15.22
CA MET A 114 -10.88 6.62 -14.44
C MET A 114 -10.07 6.72 -13.15
N GLY A 115 -9.64 7.93 -12.81
CA GLY A 115 -9.14 8.27 -11.48
C GLY A 115 -10.23 8.12 -10.42
N TRP A 116 -9.85 7.83 -9.18
CA TRP A 116 -10.82 7.64 -8.10
C TRP A 116 -11.71 8.87 -7.85
N GLY A 117 -11.18 10.07 -8.07
CA GLY A 117 -11.96 11.30 -7.97
C GLY A 117 -13.01 11.44 -9.06
N LYS A 118 -12.75 10.91 -10.26
CA LYS A 118 -13.77 10.82 -11.31
C LYS A 118 -14.78 9.71 -11.01
N VAL A 119 -14.33 8.53 -10.55
CA VAL A 119 -15.22 7.43 -10.13
C VAL A 119 -16.19 7.89 -9.03
N ALA A 120 -15.69 8.58 -8.00
CA ALA A 120 -16.53 9.11 -6.92
C ALA A 120 -17.55 10.12 -7.45
N ARG A 121 -17.13 11.03 -8.33
CA ARG A 121 -18.02 12.03 -8.94
C ARG A 121 -19.12 11.40 -9.79
N ASP A 122 -18.78 10.42 -10.63
CA ASP A 122 -19.74 9.71 -11.48
C ASP A 122 -20.75 8.90 -10.65
N LEU A 123 -20.38 8.50 -9.43
CA LEU A 123 -21.25 7.86 -8.45
C LEU A 123 -22.02 8.84 -7.55
N GLY A 124 -21.83 10.15 -7.72
CA GLY A 124 -22.46 11.18 -6.88
C GLY A 124 -21.92 11.23 -5.44
N LEU A 125 -20.71 10.73 -5.21
CA LEU A 125 -20.07 10.64 -3.90
C LEU A 125 -18.95 11.67 -3.71
N LYS A 126 -18.74 12.06 -2.46
CA LYS A 126 -17.55 12.81 -2.06
C LYS A 126 -16.39 11.85 -1.85
N LEU A 127 -15.21 12.18 -2.38
CA LEU A 127 -14.01 11.34 -2.24
C LEU A 127 -13.42 11.38 -0.81
N GLY A 128 -13.58 12.50 -0.09
CA GLY A 128 -13.03 12.71 1.25
C GLY A 128 -13.33 11.61 2.29
N PRO A 129 -14.59 11.17 2.48
CA PRO A 129 -14.92 10.06 3.36
C PRO A 129 -14.22 8.75 2.99
N ALA A 130 -14.16 8.43 1.68
CA ALA A 130 -13.48 7.24 1.20
C ALA A 130 -11.97 7.32 1.45
N ILE A 131 -11.35 8.48 1.23
CA ILE A 131 -9.94 8.73 1.58
C ILE A 131 -9.70 8.53 3.07
N SER A 132 -10.54 9.14 3.92
CA SER A 132 -10.39 9.05 5.37
C SER A 132 -10.45 7.60 5.85
N LYS A 133 -11.40 6.83 5.32
CA LYS A 133 -11.57 5.41 5.64
C LYS A 133 -10.37 4.60 5.12
N ALA A 134 -10.02 4.73 3.86
CA ALA A 134 -8.90 4.02 3.24
C ALA A 134 -7.59 4.33 3.98
N LYS A 135 -7.32 5.59 4.30
CA LYS A 135 -6.15 6.03 5.05
C LYS A 135 -6.12 5.41 6.45
N LYS A 136 -7.25 5.38 7.16
CA LYS A 136 -7.33 4.74 8.48
C LYS A 136 -6.99 3.25 8.41
N THR A 137 -7.52 2.54 7.40
CA THR A 137 -7.21 1.13 7.14
C THR A 137 -5.72 0.96 6.82
N GLY A 138 -5.18 1.77 5.91
CA GLY A 138 -3.77 1.74 5.49
C GLY A 138 -2.79 2.03 6.62
N ASP A 139 -3.01 3.10 7.38
CA ASP A 139 -2.17 3.48 8.52
C ASP A 139 -2.17 2.38 9.59
N ALA A 140 -3.32 1.78 9.87
CA ALA A 140 -3.42 0.71 10.86
C ALA A 140 -2.79 -0.60 10.39
N ALA A 141 -2.96 -0.97 9.11
CA ALA A 141 -2.30 -2.11 8.51
C ALA A 141 -0.77 -1.93 8.54
N GLY A 142 -0.27 -0.78 8.09
CA GLY A 142 1.16 -0.47 8.08
C GLY A 142 1.79 -0.47 9.48
N LYS A 143 1.09 0.03 10.50
CA LYS A 143 1.55 -0.07 11.89
C LYS A 143 1.66 -1.52 12.37
N LYS A 144 0.67 -2.35 12.05
CA LYS A 144 0.70 -3.79 12.39
C LYS A 144 1.82 -4.52 11.66
N VAL A 145 1.99 -4.30 10.36
CA VAL A 145 3.07 -4.90 9.57
C VAL A 145 4.44 -4.54 10.16
N LYS A 146 4.68 -3.26 10.47
CA LYS A 146 5.93 -2.82 11.11
C LYS A 146 6.15 -3.48 12.48
N ALA A 147 5.11 -3.57 13.29
CA ALA A 147 5.21 -4.21 14.60
C ALA A 147 5.55 -5.71 14.50
N GLU A 148 4.93 -6.43 13.56
CA GLU A 148 5.22 -7.84 13.31
C GLU A 148 6.64 -8.05 12.76
N LYS A 149 7.10 -7.20 11.84
CA LYS A 149 8.50 -7.24 11.37
C LYS A 149 9.50 -7.05 12.51
N MET A 150 9.30 -6.04 13.36
CA MET A 150 10.16 -5.80 14.52
C MET A 150 10.17 -6.97 15.52
N LYS A 151 9.02 -7.64 15.72
CA LYS A 151 8.96 -8.83 16.59
C LYS A 151 9.75 -9.99 15.99
N LYS A 152 9.62 -10.23 14.67
CA LYS A 152 10.36 -11.28 13.95
C LYS A 152 11.86 -11.04 14.05
N GLU A 153 12.33 -9.83 13.75
CA GLU A 153 13.76 -9.46 13.86
C GLU A 153 14.31 -9.65 15.28
N LYS A 154 13.54 -9.24 16.31
CA LYS A 154 13.95 -9.46 17.71
C LYS A 154 14.06 -10.94 18.06
N LYS A 155 13.11 -11.76 17.58
CA LYS A 155 13.11 -13.20 17.81
C LYS A 155 14.31 -13.87 17.14
N GLU A 156 14.57 -13.54 15.87
CA GLU A 156 15.72 -14.05 15.13
C GLU A 156 17.06 -13.65 15.77
N LYS A 157 17.18 -12.39 16.21
CA LYS A 157 18.40 -11.93 16.92
C LYS A 157 18.60 -12.66 18.25
N ALA A 158 17.53 -12.86 19.02
CA ALA A 158 17.57 -13.60 20.28
C ALA A 158 17.94 -15.07 20.06
N GLU A 159 17.40 -15.70 19.01
CA GLU A 159 17.70 -17.08 18.64
C GLU A 159 19.15 -17.24 18.18
N LYS A 160 19.67 -16.32 17.36
CA LYS A 160 21.07 -16.29 16.95
C LYS A 160 22.02 -16.16 18.14
N MET A 161 21.76 -15.22 19.07
CA MET A 161 22.56 -15.07 20.29
C MET A 161 22.51 -16.32 21.19
N ARG A 162 21.35 -16.99 21.26
CA ARG A 162 21.22 -18.26 22.01
C ARG A 162 22.01 -19.39 21.37
N ASN A 163 22.02 -19.47 20.04
CA ASN A 163 22.74 -20.52 19.33
C ASN A 163 24.27 -20.31 19.39
N GLU A 164 24.75 -19.08 19.22
CA GLU A 164 26.17 -18.73 19.39
C GLU A 164 26.66 -19.01 20.82
N LYS A 165 25.83 -18.78 21.85
CA LYS A 165 26.16 -19.13 23.24
C LYS A 165 26.23 -20.64 23.46
N LYS A 166 25.35 -21.42 22.81
CA LYS A 166 25.39 -22.90 22.86
C LYS A 166 26.63 -23.47 22.16
N GLU A 167 27.03 -22.93 21.00
CA GLU A 167 28.25 -23.36 20.31
C GLU A 167 29.53 -23.03 21.10
N ARG A 168 29.59 -21.85 21.75
CA ARG A 168 30.72 -21.49 22.63
C ARG A 168 30.79 -22.39 23.86
N ALA A 169 29.66 -22.75 24.46
CA ALA A 169 29.62 -23.69 25.58
C ALA A 169 30.01 -25.12 25.16
N GLY A 170 29.61 -25.58 23.97
CA GLY A 170 29.98 -26.89 23.43
C GLY A 170 31.46 -27.04 23.08
N LYS A 171 32.18 -25.94 22.81
CA LYS A 171 33.63 -25.95 22.58
C LYS A 171 34.48 -25.92 23.87
N ALA A 172 33.91 -25.49 24.99
CA ALA A 172 34.63 -25.40 26.26
C ALA A 172 34.73 -26.74 27.02
N ASP A 173 33.91 -27.73 26.65
CA ASP A 173 33.80 -29.03 27.33
C ASP A 173 34.52 -30.17 26.58
N ARG A 174 35.46 -29.85 25.68
CA ARG A 174 36.40 -30.86 25.16
C ARG A 174 37.66 -30.80 26.01
N PRO A 175 37.80 -31.59 27.09
CA PRO A 175 39.03 -31.61 27.87
C PRO A 175 40.17 -31.98 26.93
N ALA A 176 41.19 -31.12 26.89
CA ALA A 176 42.47 -31.44 26.30
C ALA A 176 42.97 -32.70 27.01
N LYS A 177 42.83 -33.85 26.35
CA LYS A 177 43.38 -35.12 26.83
C LYS A 177 44.87 -34.88 27.07
N GLY A 178 45.23 -34.91 28.35
CA GLY A 178 46.51 -34.46 28.85
C GLY A 178 47.66 -35.18 28.17
N GLY A 179 48.60 -34.40 27.65
CA GLY A 179 49.98 -34.82 27.67
C GLY A 179 50.44 -34.80 29.12
N LYS A 180 50.99 -35.93 29.60
CA LYS A 180 52.20 -36.03 30.44
C LYS A 180 52.32 -37.42 31.05
N GLY A 181 53.47 -38.06 30.80
CA GLY A 181 54.15 -38.90 31.80
C GLY A 181 54.37 -40.36 31.42
N GLY A 182 55.64 -40.72 31.25
CA GLY A 182 56.06 -42.12 31.26
C GLY A 182 57.49 -42.36 30.77
N GLY A 183 58.49 -41.70 31.38
CA GLY A 183 59.88 -42.13 31.25
C GLY A 183 60.18 -43.33 32.16
N GLY A 184 61.03 -44.24 31.68
CA GLY A 184 61.61 -45.36 32.44
C GLY A 184 62.30 -46.33 31.47
N LYS A 185 63.56 -46.08 31.09
CA LYS A 185 64.82 -46.60 31.67
C LYS A 185 65.02 -48.13 31.55
N LYS A 186 66.13 -48.43 30.88
CA LYS A 186 66.98 -49.64 30.86
C LYS A 186 66.55 -50.77 29.94
#